data_AF-A0A1S3Z502-F1
#
_entry.id   AF-A0A1S3Z502-F1
#
_cell.length_a   1.000
_cell.length_b   1.000
_cell.length_c   1.000
_cell.angle_alpha   90.00
_cell.angle_beta   90.00
_cell.angle_gamma   90.00
#
_symmetry.space_group_name_H-M   'P 1'
#
loop_
_entity.id
_entity.type
_entity.pdbx_description
1 polymer ?
#
loop_
_entity_poly.entity_id
_entity_poly.type
_entity_poly.pdbx_seq_one_letter_code
_entity_poly.pdbx_strand_id
1 'polypeptide(L)'
;MEFDLREKFAQVGAFIALNNVAMHDHAPDNWMNPVLPTIKFCEQENNVKPIIAPKTKEINWLFLLLGQFLGCCTLEQLKYFCKHNKNHRTGAKDRVLYLTYLTLCRQLDSTGPFDR
;
A
#
# COMPACT_ATOMS: atom_id res chain seq x y z
N MET A 1 8.70 -14.20 -7.97
CA MET A 1 7.36 -13.76 -7.55
C MET A 1 6.70 -13.14 -8.76
N GLU A 2 5.47 -13.53 -9.05
CA GLU A 2 4.68 -13.02 -10.16
C GLU A 2 3.30 -12.63 -9.63
N PHE A 3 2.71 -11.56 -10.18
CA PHE A 3 1.39 -11.09 -9.79
C PHE A 3 0.45 -11.20 -10.99
N ASP A 4 -0.67 -11.88 -10.80
CA ASP A 4 -1.85 -11.58 -11.61
C ASP A 4 -2.34 -10.19 -11.20
N LEU A 5 -2.16 -9.22 -12.09
CA LEU A 5 -2.47 -7.82 -11.81
C LEU A 5 -3.95 -7.61 -11.47
N ARG A 6 -4.85 -8.32 -12.18
CA ARG A 6 -6.30 -8.17 -11.99
C ARG A 6 -6.73 -8.80 -10.68
N GLU A 7 -6.26 -10.00 -10.41
CA GLU A 7 -6.59 -10.72 -9.18
C GLU A 7 -6.08 -9.95 -7.95
N LYS A 8 -4.83 -9.48 -7.99
CA LYS A 8 -4.24 -8.70 -6.88
C LYS A 8 -4.92 -7.37 -6.66
N PHE A 9 -5.23 -6.66 -7.74
CA PHE A 9 -5.97 -5.40 -7.61
C PHE A 9 -7.39 -5.63 -7.06
N ALA A 10 -8.09 -6.66 -7.54
CA ALA A 10 -9.41 -7.03 -7.03
C ALA A 10 -9.38 -7.39 -5.54
N GLN A 11 -8.35 -8.11 -5.07
CA GLN A 11 -8.15 -8.42 -3.65
C GLN A 11 -8.01 -7.15 -2.79
N VAL A 12 -7.15 -6.22 -3.21
CA VAL A 12 -6.96 -4.94 -2.50
C VAL A 12 -8.24 -4.11 -2.51
N GLY A 13 -8.91 -4.03 -3.67
CA GLY A 13 -10.13 -3.26 -3.83
C GLY A 13 -11.30 -3.79 -2.99
N ALA A 14 -11.50 -5.11 -3.00
CA ALA A 14 -12.51 -5.77 -2.16
C ALA A 14 -12.23 -5.56 -0.66
N PHE A 15 -10.95 -5.64 -0.25
CA PHE A 15 -10.59 -5.39 1.14
C PHE A 15 -10.92 -3.96 1.57
N ILE A 16 -10.63 -2.95 0.74
CA ILE A 16 -11.00 -1.56 1.03
C ILE A 16 -12.52 -1.42 1.12
N ALA A 17 -13.26 -1.93 0.13
CA ALA A 17 -14.71 -1.81 0.08
C ALA A 17 -15.40 -2.41 1.32
N LEU A 18 -14.86 -3.51 1.86
CA LEU A 18 -15.41 -4.19 3.03
C LEU A 18 -15.06 -3.49 4.36
N ASN A 19 -13.96 -2.73 4.41
CA ASN A 19 -13.41 -2.22 5.68
C ASN A 19 -13.34 -0.69 5.77
N ASN A 20 -13.68 0.07 4.72
CA ASN A 20 -13.47 1.52 4.68
C ASN A 20 -14.10 2.26 5.89
N VAL A 21 -15.33 1.92 6.27
CA VAL A 21 -16.04 2.53 7.39
C VAL A 21 -15.31 2.28 8.71
N ALA A 22 -14.79 1.07 8.90
CA ALA A 22 -14.10 0.66 10.13
C ALA A 22 -12.66 1.19 10.22
N MET A 23 -12.04 1.50 9.08
CA MET A 23 -10.68 2.04 9.04
C MET A 23 -10.59 3.49 9.53
N HIS A 24 -11.68 4.27 9.49
CA HIS A 24 -11.74 5.65 10.02
C HIS A 24 -10.61 6.57 9.52
N ASP A 25 -10.18 6.47 8.27
CA ASP A 25 -9.00 7.16 7.69
C ASP A 25 -7.62 6.66 8.14
N HIS A 26 -7.55 5.52 8.81
CA HIS A 26 -6.32 4.92 9.31
C HIS A 26 -6.04 3.58 8.64
N ALA A 27 -4.79 3.34 8.25
CA ALA A 27 -4.39 2.06 7.70
C ALA A 27 -4.53 0.98 8.81
N PRO A 28 -5.17 -0.16 8.52
CA PRO A 28 -5.27 -1.26 9.47
C PRO A 28 -3.89 -1.88 9.77
N ASP A 29 -3.83 -2.65 10.86
CA ASP A 29 -2.57 -3.23 11.36
C ASP A 29 -1.86 -4.13 10.35
N ASN A 30 -2.60 -4.86 9.51
CA ASN A 30 -2.05 -5.72 8.46
C ASN A 30 -1.40 -4.93 7.32
N TRP A 31 -1.77 -3.66 7.12
CA TRP A 31 -1.09 -2.76 6.18
C TRP A 31 0.12 -2.09 6.82
N MET A 32 0.03 -1.75 8.10
CA MET A 32 1.15 -1.20 8.86
C MET A 32 2.27 -2.23 9.04
N ASN A 33 1.90 -3.50 9.14
CA ASN A 33 2.78 -4.66 9.27
C ASN A 33 2.47 -5.68 8.16
N PRO A 34 2.93 -5.43 6.90
CA PRO A 34 2.65 -6.33 5.79
C PRO A 34 3.10 -7.75 6.05
N VAL A 35 2.27 -8.72 5.69
CA VAL A 35 2.67 -10.13 5.66
C VAL A 35 3.57 -10.35 4.45
N LEU A 36 4.84 -10.61 4.72
CA LEU A 36 5.87 -10.87 3.73
C LEU A 36 5.91 -12.37 3.40
N PRO A 37 6.27 -12.73 2.16
CA PRO A 37 6.42 -14.12 1.77
C PRO A 37 7.48 -14.83 2.61
N THR A 38 7.20 -16.07 2.97
CA THR A 38 8.18 -17.01 3.53
C THR A 38 8.91 -17.73 2.38
N ILE A 39 10.24 -17.78 2.43
CA ILE A 39 11.02 -18.59 1.48
C ILE A 39 11.07 -20.02 2.02
N LYS A 40 10.68 -21.01 1.21
CA LYS A 40 10.68 -22.44 1.57
C LYS A 40 12.04 -22.99 2.04
N PHE A 41 13.12 -22.29 1.72
CA PHE A 41 14.51 -22.68 2.02
C PHE A 41 15.16 -21.84 3.13
N CYS A 42 14.43 -20.85 3.69
CA CYS A 42 14.87 -20.15 4.88
C CYS A 42 13.95 -20.55 6.04
N GLU A 43 14.54 -20.89 7.18
CA GLU A 43 13.80 -21.16 8.43
C GLU A 43 13.19 -19.90 9.06
N GLN A 44 13.34 -18.74 8.39
CA GLN A 44 12.78 -17.46 8.82
C GLN A 44 11.54 -17.14 8.02
N GLU A 45 10.39 -17.18 8.70
CA GLU A 45 9.12 -16.71 8.18
C GLU A 45 9.13 -15.19 7.99
N ASN A 46 8.33 -14.70 7.03
CA ASN A 46 7.99 -13.27 6.93
C ASN A 46 9.21 -12.33 6.77
N ASN A 47 10.22 -12.69 5.97
CA ASN A 47 11.48 -11.92 5.89
C ASN A 47 11.82 -11.36 4.50
N VAL A 48 11.02 -11.63 3.47
CA VAL A 48 11.26 -11.11 2.11
C VAL A 48 10.67 -9.72 1.95
N LYS A 49 11.43 -8.69 2.36
CA LYS A 49 11.06 -7.29 2.15
C LYS A 49 11.30 -6.87 0.70
N PRO A 50 10.42 -6.05 0.10
CA PRO A 50 10.70 -5.47 -1.21
C PRO A 50 11.90 -4.52 -1.10
N ILE A 51 12.69 -4.45 -2.17
CA ILE A 51 13.72 -3.42 -2.31
C ILE A 51 13.01 -2.12 -2.73
N ILE A 52 12.96 -1.15 -1.83
CA ILE A 52 12.38 0.16 -2.11
C ILE A 52 13.50 1.09 -2.57
N ALA A 53 13.31 1.71 -3.73
CA ALA A 53 14.27 2.64 -4.29
C ALA A 53 14.56 3.80 -3.29
N PRO A 54 15.83 4.19 -3.09
CA PRO A 54 16.19 5.28 -2.19
C PRO A 54 15.66 6.63 -2.71
N LYS A 55 15.61 6.78 -4.04
CA LYS A 55 14.99 7.94 -4.69
C LYS A 55 13.50 7.69 -4.84
N THR A 56 12.69 8.50 -4.17
CA THR A 56 11.23 8.30 -4.11
C THR A 56 10.53 8.33 -5.47
N LYS A 57 11.09 9.07 -6.43
CA LYS A 57 10.62 9.14 -7.82
C LYS A 57 10.80 7.82 -8.61
N GLU A 58 11.68 6.94 -8.16
CA GLU A 58 12.00 5.65 -8.79
C GLU A 58 11.26 4.49 -8.11
N ILE A 59 10.45 4.75 -7.08
CA ILE A 59 9.67 3.72 -6.39
C ILE A 59 8.59 3.18 -7.34
N ASN A 60 8.55 1.85 -7.47
CA ASN A 60 7.48 1.16 -8.16
C ASN A 60 6.24 1.03 -7.26
N TRP A 61 5.44 2.09 -7.21
CA TRP A 61 4.24 2.17 -6.37
C TRP A 61 3.19 1.10 -6.70
N LEU A 62 3.04 0.75 -7.98
CA LEU A 62 2.11 -0.29 -8.42
C LEU A 62 2.51 -1.66 -7.88
N PHE A 63 3.79 -2.01 -7.97
CA PHE A 63 4.29 -3.27 -7.41
C PHE A 63 4.07 -3.34 -5.89
N LEU A 64 4.34 -2.26 -5.16
CA LEU A 64 4.10 -2.20 -3.73
C LEU A 64 2.62 -2.30 -3.37
N LEU A 65 1.72 -1.71 -4.17
CA LEU A 65 0.27 -1.82 -3.97
C LEU A 65 -0.19 -3.28 -4.14
N LEU A 66 0.14 -3.91 -5.27
CA LEU A 66 -0.32 -5.25 -5.61
C LEU A 66 0.25 -6.32 -4.67
N GLY A 67 1.45 -6.10 -4.16
CA GLY A 67 2.06 -6.93 -3.12
C GLY A 67 1.59 -6.59 -1.70
N GLN A 68 0.76 -5.56 -1.50
CA GLN A 68 0.38 -5.01 -0.19
C GLN A 68 1.59 -4.61 0.68
N PHE A 69 2.69 -4.19 0.05
CA PHE A 69 3.94 -3.83 0.71
C PHE A 69 4.13 -2.33 0.96
N LEU A 70 3.12 -1.50 0.71
CA LEU A 70 3.22 -0.05 0.96
C LEU A 70 3.56 0.27 2.43
N GLY A 71 3.21 -0.61 3.37
CA GLY A 71 3.61 -0.51 4.77
C GLY A 71 5.13 -0.54 5.00
N CYS A 72 5.90 -1.11 4.07
CA CYS A 72 7.36 -1.13 4.12
C CYS A 72 7.98 0.24 3.82
N CYS A 73 7.24 1.17 3.21
CA CYS A 73 7.72 2.53 2.95
C CYS A 73 7.96 3.32 4.24
N THR A 74 8.91 4.25 4.19
CA THR A 74 9.09 5.24 5.26
C THR A 74 7.97 6.29 5.22
N LEU A 75 7.76 6.98 6.35
CA LEU A 75 6.80 8.08 6.40
C LEU A 75 7.15 9.19 5.39
N GLU A 76 8.43 9.46 5.16
CA GLU A 76 8.89 10.46 4.21
C GLU A 76 8.56 10.07 2.76
N GLN A 77 8.78 8.81 2.38
CA GLN A 77 8.40 8.29 1.06
C GLN A 77 6.89 8.40 0.81
N LEU A 78 6.08 8.03 1.80
CA LEU A 78 4.62 8.15 1.72
C LEU A 78 4.18 9.62 1.63
N LYS A 79 4.76 10.52 2.44
CA LYS A 79 4.46 11.96 2.38
C LYS A 79 4.84 12.58 1.04
N TYR A 80 5.94 12.12 0.43
CA TYR A 80 6.33 12.52 -0.92
C TYR A 80 5.28 12.07 -1.95
N PHE A 81 4.82 10.82 -1.89
CA PHE A 81 3.75 10.35 -2.76
C PHE A 81 2.48 11.22 -2.61
N CYS A 82 2.05 11.47 -1.38
CA CYS A 82 0.89 12.34 -1.13
C CYS A 82 1.09 13.76 -1.67
N LYS A 83 2.30 14.33 -1.56
CA LYS A 83 2.65 15.65 -2.14
C LYS A 83 2.38 15.69 -3.63
N HIS A 84 2.84 14.68 -4.36
CA HIS A 84 2.75 14.64 -5.82
C HIS A 84 1.36 14.25 -6.33
N ASN A 85 0.47 13.78 -5.44
CA ASN A 85 -0.91 13.43 -5.76
C ASN A 85 -1.95 14.34 -5.08
N LYS A 86 -1.52 15.54 -4.64
CA LYS A 86 -2.39 16.57 -4.04
C LYS A 86 -3.17 16.11 -2.80
N ASN A 87 -2.64 15.13 -2.06
CA ASN A 87 -3.21 14.69 -0.79
C ASN A 87 -2.60 15.44 0.39
N HIS A 88 -3.33 15.43 1.53
CA HIS A 88 -2.78 15.94 2.78
C HIS A 88 -1.54 15.14 3.21
N ARG A 89 -0.59 15.82 3.82
CA ARG A 89 0.72 15.24 4.20
C ARG A 89 0.96 15.26 5.70
N THR A 90 0.07 15.88 6.47
CA THR A 90 0.16 15.83 7.92
C THR A 90 -0.59 14.59 8.41
N GLY A 91 -0.05 13.96 9.44
CA GLY A 91 -0.55 12.70 9.97
C GLY A 91 0.58 11.77 10.35
N ALA A 92 0.24 10.82 11.19
CA ALA A 92 1.06 9.65 11.46
C ALA A 92 1.07 8.71 10.24
N LYS A 93 1.94 7.70 10.27
CA LYS A 93 2.22 6.83 9.12
C LYS A 93 0.98 6.07 8.65
N ASP A 94 0.15 5.62 9.57
CA ASP A 94 -1.14 4.97 9.31
C ASP A 94 -2.08 5.82 8.43
N ARG A 95 -2.24 7.11 8.73
CA ARG A 95 -3.09 8.02 7.93
C ARG A 95 -2.53 8.24 6.53
N VAL A 96 -1.22 8.50 6.43
CA VAL A 96 -0.58 8.76 5.13
C VAL A 96 -0.55 7.48 4.28
N LEU A 97 -0.37 6.32 4.91
CA LEU A 97 -0.43 5.01 4.25
C LEU A 97 -1.83 4.73 3.70
N TYR A 98 -2.88 4.95 4.49
CA TYR A 98 -4.27 4.81 4.05
C TYR A 98 -4.56 5.64 2.80
N LEU A 99 -4.22 6.94 2.85
CA LEU A 99 -4.39 7.84 1.70
C LEU A 99 -3.59 7.38 0.47
N THR A 100 -2.42 6.79 0.68
CA THR A 100 -1.58 6.25 -0.41
C THR A 100 -2.28 5.08 -1.10
N TYR A 101 -2.84 4.12 -0.34
CA TYR A 101 -3.63 3.01 -0.87
C TYR A 101 -4.84 3.50 -1.66
N LEU A 102 -5.68 4.36 -1.08
CA LEU A 102 -6.87 4.88 -1.74
C LEU A 102 -6.54 5.63 -3.04
N THR A 103 -5.49 6.45 -3.01
CA THR A 103 -5.09 7.25 -4.17
C THR A 103 -4.57 6.38 -5.31
N LEU A 104 -3.76 5.37 -5.00
CA LEU A 104 -3.30 4.42 -6.01
C LEU A 104 -4.48 3.61 -6.60
N CYS A 105 -5.44 3.22 -5.77
CA CYS A 105 -6.63 2.51 -6.25
C CYS A 105 -7.48 3.40 -7.17
N ARG A 106 -7.71 4.67 -6.81
CA ARG A 106 -8.40 5.64 -7.69
C ARG A 106 -7.68 5.89 -9.01
N GLN A 107 -6.34 5.84 -9.03
CA GLN A 107 -5.57 5.99 -10.26
C GLN A 107 -5.75 4.81 -11.22
N LEU A 108 -5.98 3.61 -10.69
CA LEU A 108 -6.19 2.39 -11.47
C LEU A 108 -7.66 2.19 -11.87
N ASP A 109 -8.58 2.57 -10.99
CA ASP A 109 -10.02 2.54 -11.23
C ASP A 109 -10.68 3.73 -10.52
N SER A 110 -11.00 4.77 -11.30
CA SER A 110 -11.64 5.99 -10.80
C SER A 110 -13.11 5.81 -10.44
N THR A 111 -13.72 4.67 -10.76
CA THR A 111 -15.13 4.37 -10.48
C THR A 111 -15.32 3.48 -9.25
N GLY A 112 -14.23 2.96 -8.70
CA GLY A 112 -14.24 2.08 -7.53
C GLY A 112 -14.49 2.82 -6.21
N PRO A 113 -14.76 2.08 -5.12
CA PRO A 113 -15.14 2.62 -3.81
C PRO A 113 -13.93 3.11 -3.01
N PHE A 114 -13.12 3.97 -3.60
CA PHE A 114 -11.81 4.40 -3.07
C PHE A 114 -11.79 5.86 -2.60
N ASP A 115 -12.98 6.42 -2.40
CA ASP A 115 -13.13 7.71 -1.76
C ASP A 115 -12.93 7.61 -0.25
N ARG A 116 -12.60 8.76 0.32
CA ARG A 116 -12.26 8.90 1.72
C ARG A 116 -13.52 8.95 2.58
#